data_AF-A0A3S0AZ36-F1
#
_entry.id   AF-A0A3S0AZ36-F1
#
_cell.length_a   1.000
_cell.length_b   1.000
_cell.length_c   1.000
_cell.angle_alpha   90.00
_cell.angle_beta   90.00
_cell.angle_gamma   90.00
#
_symmetry.space_group_name_H-M   'P 1'
#
loop_
_entity.id
_entity.type
_entity.pdbx_description
1 polymer ?
#
loop_
_entity_poly.entity_id
_entity_poly.type
_entity_poly.pdbx_seq_one_letter_code
_entity_poly.pdbx_strand_id
1 'polypeptide(L)'
;MIRPIPANLGGVGFFSPEKLPEFSDQYQEENVGRYWNYRVTPFFYKWPKKHQQNKKLVIDAFSPNLNKSLHVGHLRQLALAKSLNELLNFSANRSEQWDVKEETVASSGNAQFVALLGASLGVFDYAQKELNEWFDFLNYHPTIYHDVLMPQDQHIVPRKKKNVKEKDSEQESEVEVWEGPKGDVIVVRSNGKPTYSFYDISFANKVSPTNYITGVEQKEHFENLGLGEKHLPMGLVLGKDNKKIKSRNGEAATAKEIFEEIQNKIKETKCDKKILSWNIICWNLLRSNRTQNIKFDIEESTKPESPGMYITYTYARCLSALSNENHNSVYDPDIKKALHENFEKHSYLNGYTVSEKWKEDAKNWSRKNPMPAIDMSQEDAELIGFAEQSNFYRQKSIESLDPSLLANFTNELAKKLNGHYQKYKIKDGKYGLKFAFANSVAHLRRCMLDLGMFCPTEV
;
A
#
# COMPACT_ATOMS: atom_id res chain seq x y z
N MET A 1 -7.45 10.00 21.64
CA MET A 1 -6.87 9.39 20.41
C MET A 1 -6.89 7.87 20.56
N ILE A 2 -7.62 7.14 19.72
CA ILE A 2 -7.74 5.68 19.76
C ILE A 2 -6.61 5.03 18.95
N ARG A 3 -5.97 3.97 19.49
CA ARG A 3 -4.90 3.20 18.85
C ARG A 3 -5.00 1.70 19.20
N PRO A 4 -4.47 0.78 18.37
CA PRO A 4 -4.40 -0.63 18.73
C PRO A 4 -3.65 -0.86 20.05
N ILE A 5 -4.12 -1.83 20.85
CA ILE A 5 -3.38 -2.27 22.04
C ILE A 5 -2.02 -2.84 21.60
N PRO A 6 -0.89 -2.37 22.18
CA PRO A 6 0.43 -2.93 21.90
C PRO A 6 0.49 -4.43 22.20
N ALA A 7 1.10 -5.21 21.29
CA ALA A 7 1.18 -6.67 21.40
C ALA A 7 1.80 -7.17 22.73
N ASN A 8 2.70 -6.39 23.35
CA ASN A 8 3.33 -6.74 24.62
C ASN A 8 2.39 -6.62 25.84
N LEU A 9 1.21 -6.01 25.70
CA LEU A 9 0.21 -5.90 26.77
C LEU A 9 -0.84 -7.03 26.70
N GLY A 10 -0.64 -8.00 25.79
CA GLY A 10 -1.54 -9.14 25.59
C GLY A 10 -2.89 -8.76 24.99
N GLY A 11 -3.63 -9.76 24.50
CA GLY A 11 -4.97 -9.60 23.92
C GLY A 11 -5.05 -8.71 22.68
N VAL A 12 -6.27 -8.43 22.24
CA VAL A 12 -6.55 -7.64 21.03
C VAL A 12 -7.64 -6.63 21.32
N GLY A 13 -7.46 -5.42 20.81
CA GLY A 13 -8.40 -4.32 21.00
C GLY A 13 -7.77 -2.98 20.73
N PHE A 14 -8.31 -1.94 21.35
CA PHE A 14 -7.78 -0.59 21.26
C PHE A 14 -7.68 0.07 22.63
N PHE A 15 -6.90 1.14 22.71
CA PHE A 15 -6.79 1.95 23.92
C PHE A 15 -7.02 3.42 23.63
N SER A 16 -7.40 4.16 24.68
CA SER A 16 -7.60 5.61 24.67
C SER A 16 -7.02 6.23 25.95
N PRO A 17 -6.44 7.45 25.88
CA PRO A 17 -6.04 8.20 27.09
C PRO A 17 -7.25 8.66 27.92
N GLU A 18 -8.42 8.77 27.30
CA GLU A 18 -9.67 9.17 27.93
C GLU A 18 -10.61 7.96 27.99
N LYS A 19 -11.41 7.87 29.06
CA LYS A 19 -12.48 6.86 29.15
C LYS A 19 -13.50 7.14 28.05
N LEU A 20 -13.96 6.09 27.40
CA LEU A 20 -14.96 6.10 26.35
C LEU A 20 -16.18 5.26 26.80
N PRO A 21 -17.14 5.88 27.53
CA PRO A 21 -18.29 5.18 28.09
C PRO A 21 -19.13 4.44 27.04
N GLU A 22 -19.13 4.93 25.80
CA GLU A 22 -19.86 4.32 24.67
C GLU A 22 -19.35 2.91 24.30
N PHE A 23 -18.14 2.54 24.72
CA PHE A 23 -17.54 1.22 24.46
C PHE A 23 -17.48 0.32 25.69
N SER A 24 -17.76 0.84 26.89
CA SER A 24 -17.63 0.09 28.16
C SER A 24 -18.55 -1.13 28.25
N ASP A 25 -19.73 -1.07 27.62
CA ASP A 25 -20.71 -2.18 27.60
C ASP A 25 -20.54 -3.13 26.39
N GLN A 26 -19.63 -2.80 25.47
CA GLN A 26 -19.39 -3.53 24.23
C GLN A 26 -18.07 -4.32 24.30
N TYR A 27 -17.02 -3.68 24.79
CA TYR A 27 -15.69 -4.25 24.89
C TYR A 27 -15.36 -4.57 26.34
N GLN A 28 -14.44 -5.50 26.57
CA GLN A 28 -13.91 -5.70 27.92
C GLN A 28 -13.01 -4.53 28.29
N GLU A 29 -13.52 -3.65 29.15
CA GLU A 29 -12.83 -2.46 29.64
C GLU A 29 -11.82 -2.79 30.74
N GLU A 30 -10.63 -2.20 30.65
CA GLU A 30 -9.57 -2.31 31.65
C GLU A 30 -8.81 -0.99 31.77
N ASN A 31 -8.62 -0.46 32.98
CA ASN A 31 -7.79 0.72 33.21
C ASN A 31 -6.33 0.30 33.48
N VAL A 32 -5.39 0.78 32.67
CA VAL A 32 -3.96 0.47 32.80
C VAL A 32 -3.14 1.77 32.81
N GLY A 33 -2.76 2.21 34.01
CA GLY A 33 -2.02 3.44 34.21
C GLY A 33 -2.82 4.66 33.73
N ARG A 34 -2.31 5.36 32.69
CA ARG A 34 -2.96 6.55 32.11
C ARG A 34 -3.88 6.25 30.92
N TYR A 35 -4.15 4.98 30.65
CA TYR A 35 -4.90 4.54 29.48
C TYR A 35 -6.07 3.62 29.86
N TRP A 36 -7.11 3.65 29.03
CA TRP A 36 -8.25 2.75 29.06
C TRP A 36 -8.14 1.80 27.88
N ASN A 37 -8.06 0.51 28.16
CA ASN A 37 -8.04 -0.57 27.18
C ASN A 37 -9.46 -1.10 26.97
N TYR A 38 -9.78 -1.40 25.71
CA TYR A 38 -11.05 -1.97 25.27
C TYR A 38 -10.73 -3.21 24.44
N ARG A 39 -10.86 -4.38 25.06
CA ARG A 39 -10.52 -5.67 24.43
C ARG A 39 -11.71 -6.25 23.71
N VAL A 40 -11.46 -6.84 22.55
CA VAL A 40 -12.50 -7.44 21.70
C VAL A 40 -13.18 -8.61 22.40
N THR A 41 -14.43 -8.84 22.05
CA THR A 41 -15.25 -9.97 22.52
C THR A 41 -15.89 -10.66 21.31
N PRO A 42 -16.43 -11.89 21.45
CA PRO A 42 -17.15 -12.55 20.36
C PRO A 42 -18.31 -11.72 19.77
N PHE A 43 -18.86 -10.79 20.56
CA PHE A 43 -19.94 -9.90 20.13
C PHE A 43 -19.43 -8.56 19.57
N PHE A 44 -18.23 -8.12 19.95
CA PHE A 44 -17.69 -6.80 19.60
C PHE A 44 -16.20 -6.86 19.29
N TYR A 45 -15.87 -6.85 18.00
CA TYR A 45 -14.50 -6.98 17.49
C TYR A 45 -14.13 -5.97 16.41
N LYS A 46 -15.08 -5.12 15.99
CA LYS A 46 -14.85 -4.13 14.92
C LYS A 46 -13.90 -3.03 15.37
N TRP A 47 -13.17 -2.45 14.42
CA TRP A 47 -12.42 -1.23 14.68
C TRP A 47 -13.39 -0.05 14.89
N PRO A 48 -13.27 0.74 15.98
CA PRO A 48 -14.31 1.69 16.40
C PRO A 48 -14.35 2.98 15.58
N LYS A 49 -13.32 3.28 14.77
CA LYS A 49 -13.28 4.52 13.97
C LYS A 49 -13.63 4.25 12.52
N LYS A 50 -14.53 5.09 11.98
CA LYS A 50 -14.78 5.16 10.54
C LYS A 50 -13.61 5.80 9.80
N HIS A 51 -13.43 5.42 8.53
CA HIS A 51 -12.49 6.07 7.61
C HIS A 51 -12.85 7.54 7.44
N GLN A 52 -11.86 8.43 7.44
CA GLN A 52 -12.07 9.85 7.22
C GLN A 52 -11.96 10.16 5.71
N GLN A 53 -12.80 11.09 5.24
CA GLN A 53 -12.68 11.60 3.87
C GLN A 53 -11.35 12.33 3.69
N ASN A 54 -10.66 12.04 2.59
CA ASN A 54 -9.35 12.62 2.29
C ASN A 54 -9.48 13.83 1.36
N LYS A 55 -8.48 14.71 1.43
CA LYS A 55 -8.32 15.82 0.51
C LYS A 55 -8.09 15.29 -0.90
N LYS A 56 -8.48 16.09 -1.90
CA LYS A 56 -8.10 15.85 -3.29
C LYS A 56 -6.59 16.03 -3.44
N LEU A 57 -5.89 15.01 -3.95
CA LEU A 57 -4.45 15.00 -4.17
C LEU A 57 -4.13 14.94 -5.66
N VAL A 58 -2.98 15.51 -6.04
CA VAL A 58 -2.36 15.33 -7.35
C VAL A 58 -0.92 14.91 -7.09
N ILE A 59 -0.60 13.65 -7.37
CA ILE A 59 0.69 13.05 -6.99
C ILE A 59 1.49 12.77 -8.25
N ASP A 60 2.63 13.44 -8.40
CA ASP A 60 3.64 13.08 -9.38
C ASP A 60 4.44 11.88 -8.88
N ALA A 61 4.34 10.76 -9.57
CA ALA A 61 4.95 9.52 -9.14
C ALA A 61 5.36 8.63 -10.31
N PHE A 62 6.54 8.03 -10.17
CA PHE A 62 7.13 7.13 -11.17
C PHE A 62 7.31 7.83 -12.53
N SER A 63 8.24 8.78 -12.52
CA SER A 63 8.56 9.70 -13.63
C SER A 63 9.97 9.43 -14.18
N PRO A 64 10.22 8.26 -14.81
CA PRO A 64 11.55 7.90 -15.31
C PRO A 64 11.92 8.68 -16.59
N ASN A 65 13.22 8.71 -16.88
CA ASN A 65 13.71 9.13 -18.19
C ASN A 65 13.53 8.01 -19.21
N LEU A 66 13.26 8.38 -20.46
CA LEU A 66 13.00 7.45 -21.56
C LEU A 66 14.24 7.10 -22.40
N ASN A 67 15.44 7.51 -21.94
CA ASN A 67 16.71 7.25 -22.62
C ASN A 67 17.53 6.13 -21.96
N LYS A 68 16.94 5.35 -21.05
CA LYS A 68 17.60 4.26 -20.33
C LYS A 68 16.58 3.29 -19.75
N SER A 69 17.00 2.05 -19.47
CA SER A 69 16.17 1.07 -18.79
C SER A 69 15.82 1.49 -17.36
N LEU A 70 14.74 0.93 -16.84
CA LEU A 70 14.38 1.09 -15.44
C LEU A 70 15.37 0.34 -14.55
N HIS A 71 15.57 0.83 -13.32
CA HIS A 71 16.42 0.21 -12.31
C HIS A 71 15.66 0.04 -11.00
N VAL A 72 16.24 -0.64 -10.01
CA VAL A 72 15.57 -0.95 -8.73
C VAL A 72 14.98 0.26 -8.00
N GLY A 73 15.63 1.43 -8.09
CA GLY A 73 15.08 2.67 -7.52
C GLY A 73 13.73 3.08 -8.13
N HIS A 74 13.52 2.84 -9.43
CA HIS A 74 12.25 3.08 -10.11
C HIS A 74 11.20 2.04 -9.69
N LEU A 75 11.58 0.78 -9.45
CA LEU A 75 10.67 -0.22 -8.90
C LEU A 75 10.12 0.19 -7.52
N ARG A 76 10.94 0.82 -6.68
CA ARG A 76 10.48 1.31 -5.36
C ARG A 76 9.47 2.44 -5.51
N GLN A 77 9.71 3.37 -6.44
CA GLN A 77 8.76 4.43 -6.75
C GLN A 77 7.46 3.85 -7.32
N LEU A 78 7.55 2.88 -8.25
CA LEU A 78 6.39 2.20 -8.84
C LEU A 78 5.56 1.45 -7.80
N ALA A 79 6.21 0.71 -6.90
CA ALA A 79 5.52 -0.01 -5.82
C ALA A 79 4.78 0.96 -4.89
N LEU A 80 5.40 2.09 -4.52
CA LEU A 80 4.76 3.11 -3.71
C LEU A 80 3.59 3.77 -4.46
N ALA A 81 3.80 4.17 -5.72
CA ALA A 81 2.78 4.79 -6.55
C ALA A 81 1.56 3.88 -6.72
N LYS A 82 1.80 2.58 -7.00
CA LYS A 82 0.75 1.57 -7.08
C LYS A 82 -0.02 1.44 -5.77
N SER A 83 0.67 1.28 -4.64
CA SER A 83 0.02 1.16 -3.33
C SER A 83 -0.81 2.39 -2.97
N LEU A 84 -0.26 3.60 -3.17
CA LEU A 84 -0.99 4.83 -2.90
C LEU A 84 -2.19 4.99 -3.83
N ASN A 85 -2.09 4.58 -5.10
CA ASN A 85 -3.22 4.58 -6.01
C ASN A 85 -4.34 3.64 -5.52
N GLU A 86 -3.99 2.45 -5.02
CA GLU A 86 -4.97 1.52 -4.44
C GLU A 86 -5.61 2.07 -3.16
N LEU A 87 -4.81 2.67 -2.28
CA LEU A 87 -5.27 3.26 -1.01
C LEU A 87 -6.17 4.49 -1.21
N LEU A 88 -5.82 5.38 -2.13
CA LEU A 88 -6.46 6.70 -2.32
C LEU A 88 -7.61 6.67 -3.32
N ASN A 89 -7.56 5.77 -4.31
CA ASN A 89 -8.54 5.67 -5.39
C ASN A 89 -9.31 4.36 -5.36
N PHE A 90 -9.42 3.73 -4.19
CA PHE A 90 -10.06 2.43 -4.05
C PHE A 90 -11.39 2.40 -4.83
N SER A 91 -11.42 1.58 -5.87
CA SER A 91 -12.57 1.45 -6.76
C SER A 91 -13.55 0.46 -6.16
N ALA A 92 -14.78 0.92 -5.93
CA ALA A 92 -15.91 0.07 -5.57
C ALA A 92 -16.11 -1.10 -6.56
N ASN A 93 -15.61 -1.01 -7.80
CA ASN A 93 -15.78 -2.09 -8.80
C ASN A 93 -14.87 -3.32 -8.57
N ARG A 94 -13.97 -3.32 -7.58
CA ARG A 94 -13.18 -4.52 -7.20
C ARG A 94 -13.75 -5.28 -5.99
N SER A 95 -14.91 -4.88 -5.47
CA SER A 95 -15.62 -5.56 -4.38
C SER A 95 -16.64 -6.59 -4.85
N GLU A 96 -16.89 -6.75 -6.16
CA GLU A 96 -17.95 -7.66 -6.67
C GLU A 96 -17.77 -9.13 -6.26
N GLN A 97 -16.55 -9.55 -5.90
CA GLN A 97 -16.30 -10.91 -5.42
C GLN A 97 -16.45 -11.09 -3.90
N TRP A 98 -16.41 -9.98 -3.15
CA TRP A 98 -16.45 -9.91 -1.68
C TRP A 98 -17.14 -8.62 -1.27
N ASP A 99 -18.47 -8.67 -1.24
CA ASP A 99 -19.35 -7.53 -1.08
C ASP A 99 -19.32 -7.04 0.38
N VAL A 100 -18.26 -6.31 0.69
CA VAL A 100 -18.32 -5.29 1.72
C VAL A 100 -18.97 -4.09 1.04
N LYS A 101 -20.30 -3.97 1.15
CA LYS A 101 -20.96 -2.69 0.90
C LYS A 101 -20.48 -1.74 1.98
N GLU A 102 -19.37 -1.05 1.74
CA GLU A 102 -19.07 0.19 2.44
C GLU A 102 -20.17 1.18 2.05
N GLU A 103 -21.19 1.30 2.89
CA GLU A 103 -22.18 2.36 2.77
C GLU A 103 -21.46 3.71 2.73
N THR A 104 -21.54 4.36 1.57
CA THR A 104 -21.24 5.78 1.35
C THR A 104 -19.82 6.23 1.68
N VAL A 105 -18.84 5.79 0.88
CA VAL A 105 -17.81 6.70 0.40
C VAL A 105 -18.04 6.86 -1.09
N ALA A 106 -18.50 8.04 -1.51
CA ALA A 106 -18.67 8.35 -2.91
C ALA A 106 -17.41 7.93 -3.69
N SER A 107 -17.60 7.01 -4.62
CA SER A 107 -16.59 6.54 -5.56
C SER A 107 -16.25 7.67 -6.53
N SER A 108 -15.39 8.57 -6.09
CA SER A 108 -14.62 9.48 -6.93
C SER A 108 -13.21 9.44 -6.35
N GLY A 109 -12.26 8.87 -7.10
CA GLY A 109 -10.87 8.74 -6.64
C GLY A 109 -10.37 10.07 -6.08
N ASN A 110 -9.89 10.07 -4.83
CA ASN A 110 -9.47 11.29 -4.16
C ASN A 110 -8.06 11.72 -4.58
N ALA A 111 -7.39 10.98 -5.47
CA ALA A 111 -6.07 11.31 -5.97
C ALA A 111 -5.97 11.16 -7.50
N GLN A 112 -5.37 12.14 -8.16
CA GLN A 112 -4.91 12.00 -9.53
C GLN A 112 -3.41 11.67 -9.52
N PHE A 113 -3.03 10.58 -10.16
CA PHE A 113 -1.62 10.24 -10.38
C PHE A 113 -1.17 10.78 -11.73
N VAL A 114 -0.06 11.49 -11.73
CA VAL A 114 0.58 12.07 -12.92
C VAL A 114 2.03 11.61 -12.99
N ALA A 115 2.63 11.61 -14.17
CA ALA A 115 4.06 11.34 -14.33
C ALA A 115 4.67 12.24 -15.40
N LEU A 116 5.75 12.96 -15.05
CA LEU A 116 6.54 13.78 -15.95
C LEU A 116 7.70 12.96 -16.54
N LEU A 117 7.49 12.33 -17.69
CA LEU A 117 8.50 11.48 -18.33
C LEU A 117 9.60 12.34 -18.97
N GLY A 118 10.86 11.97 -18.68
CA GLY A 118 12.04 12.64 -19.20
C GLY A 118 12.35 12.22 -20.64
N ALA A 119 11.73 12.89 -21.63
CA ALA A 119 11.94 12.67 -23.05
C ALA A 119 13.02 13.60 -23.65
N SER A 120 13.40 14.67 -22.95
CA SER A 120 14.38 15.66 -23.40
C SER A 120 15.80 15.11 -23.61
N LEU A 121 16.14 13.98 -22.97
CA LEU A 121 17.39 13.26 -23.18
C LEU A 121 17.35 12.26 -24.35
N GLY A 122 16.22 12.18 -25.06
CA GLY A 122 15.94 11.17 -26.07
C GLY A 122 14.96 10.12 -25.57
N VAL A 123 14.29 9.47 -26.52
CA VAL A 123 13.33 8.39 -26.28
C VAL A 123 13.84 7.15 -26.99
N PHE A 124 14.04 6.07 -26.23
CA PHE A 124 14.40 4.78 -26.77
C PHE A 124 13.18 3.85 -26.77
N ASP A 125 12.93 3.17 -27.89
CA ASP A 125 11.78 2.28 -28.06
C ASP A 125 11.73 1.20 -26.97
N TYR A 126 12.87 0.63 -26.60
CA TYR A 126 12.94 -0.39 -25.56
C TYR A 126 12.54 0.14 -24.17
N ALA A 127 12.88 1.40 -23.85
CA ALA A 127 12.57 2.01 -22.57
C ALA A 127 11.08 2.34 -22.47
N GLN A 128 10.49 2.85 -23.56
CA GLN A 128 9.05 3.09 -23.64
C GLN A 128 8.25 1.78 -23.58
N LYS A 129 8.73 0.73 -24.27
CA LYS A 129 8.12 -0.60 -24.20
C LYS A 129 8.18 -1.19 -22.79
N GLU A 130 9.34 -1.14 -22.14
CA GLU A 130 9.51 -1.59 -20.75
C GLU A 130 8.56 -0.85 -19.80
N LEU A 131 8.42 0.47 -19.95
CA LEU A 131 7.51 1.28 -19.16
C LEU A 131 6.05 0.84 -19.31
N ASN A 132 5.58 0.65 -20.55
CA ASN A 132 4.22 0.21 -20.84
C ASN A 132 3.95 -1.20 -20.30
N GLU A 133 4.91 -2.12 -20.45
CA GLU A 133 4.80 -3.48 -19.89
C GLU A 133 4.58 -3.46 -18.37
N TRP A 134 5.25 -2.57 -17.63
CA TRP A 134 5.04 -2.40 -16.20
C TRP A 134 3.68 -1.81 -15.85
N PHE A 135 3.22 -0.80 -16.61
CA PHE A 135 1.90 -0.21 -16.43
C PHE A 135 0.78 -1.22 -16.65
N ASP A 136 0.86 -1.99 -17.74
CA ASP A 136 -0.11 -3.02 -18.08
C ASP A 136 -0.09 -4.16 -17.05
N PHE A 137 1.10 -4.65 -16.69
CA PHE A 137 1.24 -5.73 -15.72
C PHE A 137 0.62 -5.38 -14.36
N LEU A 138 0.83 -4.16 -13.87
CA LEU A 138 0.31 -3.72 -12.57
C LEU A 138 -1.08 -3.09 -12.64
N ASN A 139 -1.63 -2.87 -13.84
CA ASN A 139 -2.80 -2.04 -14.05
C ASN A 139 -2.68 -0.70 -13.29
N TYR A 140 -1.64 0.05 -13.64
CA TYR A 140 -1.35 1.39 -13.11
C TYR A 140 -1.06 2.32 -14.27
N HIS A 141 -1.97 3.26 -14.52
CA HIS A 141 -1.91 4.16 -15.66
C HIS A 141 -2.06 5.61 -15.18
N PRO A 142 -0.95 6.27 -14.78
CA PRO A 142 -0.98 7.69 -14.44
C PRO A 142 -1.24 8.56 -15.69
N THR A 143 -1.67 9.80 -15.49
CA THR A 143 -1.70 10.78 -16.58
C THR A 143 -0.27 11.13 -16.97
N ILE A 144 0.11 10.81 -18.20
CA ILE A 144 1.47 11.01 -18.69
C ILE A 144 1.64 12.43 -19.24
N TYR A 145 2.74 13.06 -18.84
CA TYR A 145 3.26 14.30 -19.39
C TYR A 145 4.69 14.04 -19.88
N HIS A 146 5.08 14.69 -20.97
CA HIS A 146 6.46 14.68 -21.44
C HIS A 146 7.09 16.04 -21.19
N ASP A 147 8.30 16.06 -20.64
CA ASP A 147 9.04 17.27 -20.35
C ASP A 147 9.18 18.20 -21.56
N VAL A 148 9.49 17.66 -22.74
CA VAL A 148 9.61 18.41 -24.01
C VAL A 148 8.31 19.07 -24.48
N LEU A 149 7.16 18.63 -23.96
CA LEU A 149 5.84 19.21 -24.27
C LEU A 149 5.39 20.23 -23.21
N MET A 150 6.21 20.49 -22.19
CA MET A 150 5.88 21.47 -21.17
C MET A 150 5.89 22.89 -21.75
N PRO A 151 4.88 23.73 -21.41
CA PRO A 151 4.81 25.11 -21.89
C PRO A 151 6.10 25.86 -21.56
N GLN A 152 6.64 26.58 -22.55
CA GLN A 152 7.89 27.31 -22.36
C GLN A 152 7.66 28.72 -21.77
N ASP A 153 6.45 29.26 -21.92
CA ASP A 153 6.26 30.72 -21.92
C ASP A 153 5.44 31.26 -20.73
N GLN A 154 4.84 30.39 -19.91
CA GLN A 154 3.70 30.84 -19.08
C GLN A 154 4.10 31.48 -17.75
N HIS A 155 5.19 31.06 -17.09
CA HIS A 155 5.47 31.50 -15.70
C HIS A 155 6.95 31.49 -15.28
N ILE A 156 7.86 31.14 -16.18
CA ILE A 156 9.30 31.24 -15.92
C ILE A 156 9.71 32.59 -16.48
N VAL A 157 10.18 33.50 -15.62
CA VAL A 157 10.77 34.78 -16.04
C VAL A 157 12.29 34.62 -15.97
N PRO A 158 12.92 34.02 -17.00
CA PRO A 158 14.36 33.84 -17.00
C PRO A 158 15.07 35.20 -17.04
N ARG A 159 16.14 35.31 -16.27
CA ARG A 159 17.10 36.42 -16.35
C ARG A 159 18.40 35.91 -16.93
N LYS A 160 19.02 36.68 -17.81
CA LYS A 160 20.37 36.37 -18.28
C LYS A 160 21.37 36.60 -17.16
N LYS A 161 22.24 35.62 -16.93
CA LYS A 161 23.35 35.72 -15.98
C LYS A 161 24.64 35.33 -16.68
N LYS A 162 25.60 36.25 -16.66
CA LYS A 162 26.94 36.05 -17.22
C LYS A 162 27.86 35.44 -16.17
N ASN A 163 28.99 34.91 -16.64
CA ASN A 163 30.06 34.39 -15.79
C ASN A 163 29.60 33.26 -14.87
N VAL A 164 28.71 32.39 -15.36
CA VAL A 164 28.18 31.26 -14.59
C VAL A 164 28.94 29.99 -14.97
N LYS A 165 29.44 29.29 -13.95
CA LYS A 165 30.07 27.97 -14.13
C LYS A 165 29.00 26.89 -14.10
N GLU A 166 28.72 26.29 -15.25
CA GLU A 166 27.80 25.14 -15.34
C GLU A 166 28.41 23.90 -14.66
N LYS A 167 27.58 23.00 -14.13
CA LYS A 167 28.01 21.85 -13.30
C LYS A 167 29.02 20.92 -14.00
N ASP A 168 28.99 20.87 -15.34
CA ASP A 168 29.83 20.02 -16.18
C ASP A 168 30.79 20.83 -17.09
N SER A 169 31.01 22.11 -16.78
CA SER A 169 31.89 23.00 -17.56
C SER A 169 32.90 23.71 -16.65
N GLU A 170 34.17 23.71 -17.05
CA GLU A 170 35.16 24.58 -16.41
C GLU A 170 35.10 26.03 -16.90
N GLN A 171 34.52 26.24 -18.08
CA GLN A 171 34.37 27.56 -18.68
C GLN A 171 33.09 28.23 -18.19
N GLU A 172 33.21 29.52 -17.91
CA GLU A 172 32.09 30.39 -17.59
C GLU A 172 31.31 30.78 -18.86
N SER A 173 29.99 30.73 -18.78
CA SER A 173 29.10 31.03 -19.90
C SER A 173 27.98 31.98 -19.48
N GLU A 174 27.29 32.55 -20.48
CA GLU A 174 26.00 33.21 -20.27
C GLU A 174 24.90 32.15 -20.28
N VAL A 175 24.08 32.15 -19.24
CA VAL A 175 22.95 31.23 -19.05
C VAL A 175 21.68 31.99 -18.68
N GLU A 176 20.54 31.32 -18.70
CA GLU A 176 19.31 31.86 -18.15
C GLU A 176 18.98 31.22 -16.79
N VAL A 177 18.70 32.07 -15.81
CA VAL A 177 18.38 31.67 -14.44
C VAL A 177 16.98 32.11 -14.04
N TRP A 178 16.34 31.32 -13.19
CA TRP A 178 15.12 31.65 -12.48
C TRP A 178 15.45 31.95 -11.02
N GLU A 179 14.83 32.99 -10.45
CA GLU A 179 15.03 33.37 -9.05
C GLU A 179 14.23 32.44 -8.13
N GLY A 180 14.91 31.44 -7.56
CA GLY A 180 14.32 30.52 -6.61
C GLY A 180 14.45 31.00 -5.15
N PRO A 181 13.71 30.37 -4.22
CA PRO A 181 13.71 30.76 -2.80
C PRO A 181 15.06 30.59 -2.09
N LYS A 182 15.98 29.80 -2.66
CA LYS A 182 17.34 29.59 -2.15
C LYS A 182 18.42 30.25 -3.02
N GLY A 183 18.01 31.08 -3.98
CA GLY A 183 18.90 31.74 -4.95
C GLY A 183 18.61 31.34 -6.40
N ASP A 184 19.47 31.82 -7.30
CA ASP A 184 19.32 31.60 -8.73
C ASP A 184 19.47 30.12 -9.10
N VAL A 185 18.53 29.61 -9.90
CA VAL A 185 18.54 28.26 -10.47
C VAL A 185 18.70 28.34 -11.98
N ILE A 186 19.67 27.62 -12.55
CA ILE A 186 19.87 27.59 -14.01
C ILE A 186 18.71 26.84 -14.67
N VAL A 187 18.00 27.53 -15.56
CA VAL A 187 16.82 27.00 -16.28
C VAL A 187 17.08 26.80 -17.77
N VAL A 188 17.96 27.58 -18.39
CA VAL A 188 18.43 27.35 -19.77
C VAL A 188 19.95 27.44 -19.79
N ARG A 189 20.59 26.43 -20.39
CA ARG A 189 22.05 26.37 -20.53
C ARG A 189 22.53 27.32 -21.64
N SER A 190 23.84 27.53 -21.69
CA SER A 190 24.48 28.37 -22.73
C SER A 190 24.23 27.89 -24.17
N ASN A 191 23.98 26.60 -24.36
CA ASN A 191 23.60 26.03 -25.66
C ASN A 191 22.12 26.23 -26.03
N GLY A 192 21.37 27.00 -25.24
CA GLY A 192 19.95 27.28 -25.44
C GLY A 192 19.00 26.15 -25.04
N LYS A 193 19.50 25.03 -24.48
CA LYS A 193 18.64 23.92 -24.07
C LYS A 193 18.11 24.12 -22.64
N PRO A 194 16.80 23.88 -22.40
CA PRO A 194 16.23 23.88 -21.06
C PRO A 194 16.85 22.80 -20.16
N THR A 195 16.92 23.07 -18.86
CA THR A 195 17.36 22.12 -17.82
C THR A 195 16.17 21.39 -17.22
N TYR A 196 16.43 20.35 -16.40
CA TYR A 196 15.38 19.70 -15.60
C TYR A 196 14.61 20.69 -14.72
N SER A 197 15.29 21.66 -14.13
CA SER A 197 14.67 22.71 -13.33
C SER A 197 13.60 23.48 -14.11
N PHE A 198 13.85 23.78 -15.38
CA PHE A 198 12.85 24.42 -16.24
C PHE A 198 11.60 23.56 -16.38
N TYR A 199 11.77 22.28 -16.72
CA TYR A 199 10.65 21.37 -16.94
C TYR A 199 9.84 21.13 -15.66
N ASP A 200 10.51 20.96 -14.51
CA ASP A 200 9.84 20.77 -13.22
C ASP A 200 9.06 22.02 -12.79
N ILE A 201 9.60 23.24 -12.99
CA ILE A 201 8.87 24.48 -12.70
C ILE A 201 7.66 24.60 -13.64
N SER A 202 7.84 24.36 -14.94
CA SER A 202 6.76 24.44 -15.91
C SER A 202 5.64 23.42 -15.60
N PHE A 203 6.03 22.19 -15.25
CA PHE A 203 5.10 21.15 -14.82
C PHE A 203 4.38 21.50 -13.52
N ALA A 204 5.09 22.04 -12.53
CA ALA A 204 4.50 22.51 -11.27
C ALA A 204 3.45 23.59 -11.52
N ASN A 205 3.69 24.52 -12.44
CA ASN A 205 2.72 25.56 -12.80
C ASN A 205 1.53 25.00 -13.59
N LYS A 206 1.80 24.11 -14.56
CA LYS A 206 0.78 23.57 -15.46
C LYS A 206 -0.16 22.58 -14.79
N VAL A 207 0.39 21.68 -13.96
CA VAL A 207 -0.32 20.53 -13.40
C VAL A 207 -0.60 20.72 -11.91
N SER A 208 0.18 21.55 -11.22
CA SER A 208 0.04 21.80 -9.78
C SER A 208 0.02 20.55 -8.89
N PRO A 209 0.99 19.61 -9.01
CA PRO A 209 1.08 18.51 -8.06
C PRO A 209 1.09 18.99 -6.60
N THR A 210 0.34 18.28 -5.76
CA THR A 210 0.36 18.43 -4.31
C THR A 210 1.56 17.73 -3.70
N ASN A 211 2.04 16.66 -4.35
CA ASN A 211 3.15 15.85 -3.87
C ASN A 211 4.01 15.31 -5.02
N TYR A 212 5.31 15.16 -4.78
CA TYR A 212 6.28 14.62 -5.75
C TYR A 212 7.01 13.42 -5.12
N ILE A 213 6.90 12.23 -5.70
CA ILE A 213 7.58 11.03 -5.24
C ILE A 213 8.82 10.82 -6.10
N THR A 214 10.00 11.14 -5.56
CA THR A 214 11.27 10.94 -6.25
C THR A 214 12.36 10.41 -5.32
N GLY A 215 13.53 10.07 -5.86
CA GLY A 215 14.66 9.62 -5.03
C GLY A 215 15.15 10.71 -4.08
N VAL A 216 15.68 10.31 -2.92
CA VAL A 216 16.25 11.23 -1.91
C VAL A 216 17.35 12.14 -2.47
N GLU A 217 18.02 11.70 -3.54
CA GLU A 217 19.04 12.49 -4.27
C GLU A 217 18.47 13.79 -4.88
N GLN A 218 17.15 13.90 -5.08
CA GLN A 218 16.49 15.10 -5.62
C GLN A 218 16.03 16.09 -4.53
N LYS A 219 16.32 15.82 -3.25
CA LYS A 219 15.83 16.66 -2.15
C LYS A 219 16.24 18.13 -2.28
N GLU A 220 17.52 18.38 -2.51
CA GLU A 220 18.05 19.75 -2.67
C GLU A 220 17.46 20.44 -3.90
N HIS A 221 17.27 19.70 -5.00
CA HIS A 221 16.63 20.20 -6.21
C HIS A 221 15.22 20.74 -5.93
N PHE A 222 14.33 19.92 -5.34
CA PHE A 222 12.97 20.38 -5.01
C PHE A 222 12.96 21.51 -3.98
N GLU A 223 13.91 21.56 -3.05
CA GLU A 223 14.05 22.70 -2.12
C GLU A 223 14.43 23.99 -2.85
N ASN A 224 15.35 23.93 -3.81
CA ASN A 224 15.76 25.08 -4.62
C ASN A 224 14.63 25.58 -5.54
N LEU A 225 13.67 24.72 -5.87
CA LEU A 225 12.47 25.08 -6.63
C LEU A 225 11.30 25.59 -5.75
N GLY A 226 11.45 25.63 -4.42
CA GLY A 226 10.35 25.96 -3.51
C GLY A 226 9.28 24.89 -3.38
N LEU A 227 9.59 23.66 -3.81
CA LEU A 227 8.72 22.49 -3.79
C LEU A 227 9.10 21.49 -2.67
N GLY A 228 10.06 21.84 -1.81
CA GLY A 228 10.59 20.95 -0.76
C GLY A 228 9.53 20.37 0.18
N GLU A 229 8.56 21.17 0.62
CA GLU A 229 7.44 20.72 1.49
C GLU A 229 6.49 19.72 0.79
N LYS A 230 6.47 19.72 -0.55
CA LYS A 230 5.67 18.78 -1.36
C LYS A 230 6.45 17.51 -1.71
N HIS A 231 7.77 17.50 -1.51
CA HIS A 231 8.61 16.38 -1.88
C HIS A 231 8.45 15.22 -0.89
N LEU A 232 8.17 14.03 -1.43
CA LEU A 232 8.13 12.75 -0.73
C LEU A 232 9.37 11.93 -1.11
N PRO A 233 10.52 12.15 -0.44
CA PRO A 233 11.78 11.53 -0.81
C PRO A 233 11.79 10.03 -0.53
N MET A 234 12.33 9.27 -1.48
CA MET A 234 12.52 7.84 -1.42
C MET A 234 13.99 7.50 -1.12
N GLY A 235 14.24 6.78 -0.03
CA GLY A 235 15.56 6.24 0.27
C GLY A 235 16.04 5.26 -0.81
N LEU A 236 17.33 4.95 -0.78
CA LEU A 236 17.96 4.07 -1.77
C LEU A 236 17.58 2.60 -1.54
N VAL A 237 17.61 1.81 -2.61
CA VAL A 237 17.58 0.35 -2.54
C VAL A 237 19.01 -0.17 -2.71
N LEU A 238 19.48 -0.89 -1.71
CA LEU A 238 20.85 -1.37 -1.59
C LEU A 238 20.88 -2.90 -1.57
N GLY A 239 21.96 -3.48 -2.07
CA GLY A 239 22.23 -4.91 -1.95
C GLY A 239 22.70 -5.28 -0.53
N LYS A 240 23.01 -6.57 -0.35
CA LYS A 240 23.49 -7.13 0.93
C LYS A 240 24.77 -6.47 1.45
N ASP A 241 25.57 -5.88 0.56
CA ASP A 241 26.84 -5.20 0.84
C ASP A 241 26.69 -3.70 1.17
N ASN A 242 25.45 -3.19 1.30
CA ASN A 242 25.12 -1.76 1.43
C ASN A 242 25.47 -0.90 0.21
N LYS A 243 25.74 -1.49 -0.96
CA LYS A 243 25.98 -0.74 -2.20
C LYS A 243 24.76 -0.80 -3.12
N LYS A 244 24.72 0.05 -4.15
CA LYS A 244 23.70 -0.04 -5.21
C LYS A 244 23.78 -1.43 -5.85
N ILE A 245 22.63 -2.07 -6.07
CA ILE A 245 22.56 -3.41 -6.65
C ILE A 245 23.15 -3.38 -8.06
N LYS A 246 24.08 -4.30 -8.32
CA LYS A 246 24.77 -4.44 -9.60
C LYS A 246 24.35 -5.71 -10.33
N SER A 247 24.27 -5.61 -11.65
CA SER A 247 24.09 -6.75 -12.56
C SER A 247 25.36 -7.60 -12.64
N ARG A 248 25.27 -8.77 -13.30
CA ARG A 248 26.40 -9.72 -13.44
C ARG A 248 27.61 -9.14 -14.19
N ASN A 249 27.38 -8.12 -15.02
CA ASN A 249 28.43 -7.39 -15.76
C ASN A 249 29.05 -6.23 -14.94
N GLY A 250 28.62 -5.99 -13.69
CA GLY A 250 29.18 -4.97 -12.80
C GLY A 250 28.58 -3.56 -12.92
N GLU A 251 27.61 -3.38 -13.83
CA GLU A 251 26.79 -2.17 -14.00
C GLU A 251 25.62 -2.14 -13.00
N ALA A 252 24.80 -1.08 -13.01
CA ALA A 252 23.62 -1.02 -12.15
C ALA A 252 22.53 -1.97 -12.67
N ALA A 253 21.99 -2.83 -11.79
CA ALA A 253 20.98 -3.80 -12.19
C ALA A 253 19.67 -3.12 -12.63
N THR A 254 19.18 -3.56 -13.79
CA THR A 254 17.88 -3.12 -14.31
C THR A 254 16.72 -3.74 -13.52
N ALA A 255 15.54 -3.11 -13.61
CA ALA A 255 14.32 -3.62 -13.01
C ALA A 255 13.97 -5.02 -13.56
N LYS A 256 14.11 -5.20 -14.88
CA LYS A 256 13.88 -6.45 -15.58
C LYS A 256 14.81 -7.57 -15.11
N GLU A 257 16.11 -7.32 -15.02
CA GLU A 257 17.08 -8.33 -14.55
C GLU A 257 16.76 -8.81 -13.13
N ILE A 258 16.43 -7.90 -12.22
CA ILE A 258 16.04 -8.26 -10.84
C ILE A 258 14.75 -9.10 -10.85
N PHE A 259 13.77 -8.69 -11.64
CA PHE A 259 12.50 -9.41 -11.77
C PHE A 259 12.68 -10.82 -12.33
N GLU A 260 13.54 -11.00 -13.34
CA GLU A 260 13.89 -12.28 -13.93
C GLU A 260 14.73 -13.15 -12.97
N GLU A 261 15.67 -12.55 -12.24
CA GLU A 261 16.47 -13.28 -11.23
C GLU A 261 15.58 -13.90 -10.15
N ILE A 262 14.59 -13.15 -9.65
CA ILE A 262 13.63 -13.65 -8.67
C ILE A 262 12.79 -14.78 -9.27
N GLN A 263 12.27 -14.62 -10.48
CA GLN A 263 11.50 -15.68 -11.18
C GLN A 263 12.30 -16.98 -11.33
N ASN A 264 13.60 -16.87 -11.63
CA ASN A 264 14.49 -18.03 -11.79
C ASN A 264 14.79 -18.74 -10.46
N LYS A 265 14.77 -18.01 -9.33
CA LYS A 265 14.98 -18.59 -8.00
C LYS A 265 13.71 -19.20 -7.39
N ILE A 266 12.53 -18.77 -7.83
CA ILE A 266 11.26 -19.38 -7.43
C ILE A 266 11.21 -20.84 -7.93
N LYS A 267 11.06 -21.76 -6.99
CA LYS A 267 10.86 -23.20 -7.25
C LYS A 267 9.56 -23.45 -8.03
N GLU A 268 9.30 -24.70 -8.40
CA GLU A 268 8.03 -25.06 -9.04
C GLU A 268 6.84 -24.68 -8.15
N THR A 269 5.85 -23.99 -8.74
CA THR A 269 4.67 -23.43 -8.06
C THR A 269 3.51 -23.39 -9.06
N LYS A 270 2.27 -23.49 -8.56
CA LYS A 270 1.07 -23.31 -9.37
C LYS A 270 0.76 -21.84 -9.65
N CYS A 271 1.28 -20.94 -8.82
CA CYS A 271 1.14 -19.50 -9.01
C CYS A 271 1.98 -19.05 -10.21
N ASP A 272 1.47 -18.08 -10.97
CA ASP A 272 2.30 -17.39 -11.97
C ASP A 272 3.54 -16.78 -11.28
N LYS A 273 4.73 -17.16 -11.75
CA LYS A 273 6.01 -16.69 -11.21
C LYS A 273 6.14 -15.18 -11.30
N LYS A 274 5.53 -14.50 -12.29
CA LYS A 274 5.53 -13.04 -12.39
C LYS A 274 4.76 -12.41 -11.22
N ILE A 275 3.58 -12.94 -10.92
CA ILE A 275 2.76 -12.52 -9.78
C ILE A 275 3.54 -12.69 -8.47
N LEU A 276 4.12 -13.86 -8.27
CA LEU A 276 4.85 -14.16 -7.04
C LEU A 276 6.11 -13.28 -6.90
N SER A 277 6.87 -13.09 -7.99
CA SER A 277 8.02 -12.18 -8.01
C SER A 277 7.65 -10.74 -7.67
N TRP A 278 6.53 -10.24 -8.20
CA TRP A 278 6.05 -8.90 -7.85
C TRP A 278 5.71 -8.79 -6.38
N ASN A 279 4.99 -9.76 -5.81
CA ASN A 279 4.64 -9.75 -4.39
C ASN A 279 5.88 -9.74 -3.49
N ILE A 280 6.93 -10.48 -3.86
CA ILE A 280 8.23 -10.46 -3.17
C ILE A 280 8.86 -9.07 -3.21
N ILE A 281 8.95 -8.46 -4.40
CA ILE A 281 9.53 -7.12 -4.59
C ILE A 281 8.71 -6.08 -3.83
N CYS A 282 7.40 -6.06 -4.07
CA CYS A 282 6.45 -5.09 -3.52
C CYS A 282 6.57 -5.01 -2.00
N TRP A 283 6.46 -6.15 -1.30
CA TRP A 283 6.57 -6.13 0.16
C TRP A 283 7.95 -5.66 0.63
N ASN A 284 9.03 -6.14 0.00
CA ASN A 284 10.39 -5.75 0.38
C ASN A 284 10.66 -4.25 0.19
N LEU A 285 10.06 -3.64 -0.83
CA LEU A 285 10.22 -2.23 -1.15
C LEU A 285 9.33 -1.30 -0.32
N LEU A 286 8.23 -1.83 0.25
CA LEU A 286 7.28 -1.06 1.05
C LEU A 286 7.44 -1.26 2.56
N ARG A 287 8.16 -2.30 3.04
CA ARG A 287 8.27 -2.62 4.48
C ARG A 287 8.91 -1.54 5.36
N SER A 288 9.72 -0.67 4.78
CA SER A 288 10.41 0.40 5.51
C SER A 288 9.81 1.74 5.15
N ASN A 289 9.87 2.69 6.09
CA ASN A 289 9.47 4.07 5.83
C ASN A 289 10.14 4.58 4.54
N ARG A 290 9.39 5.33 3.73
CA ARG A 290 9.83 5.77 2.41
C ARG A 290 11.19 6.48 2.42
N THR A 291 11.49 7.23 3.49
CA THR A 291 12.74 8.00 3.64
C THR A 291 13.96 7.13 3.95
N GLN A 292 13.76 5.92 4.45
CA GLN A 292 14.85 5.04 4.86
C GLN A 292 15.40 4.25 3.66
N ASN A 293 16.70 3.97 3.68
CA ASN A 293 17.31 3.02 2.75
C ASN A 293 16.80 1.61 3.05
N ILE A 294 16.62 0.80 2.00
CA ILE A 294 16.20 -0.59 2.09
C ILE A 294 17.34 -1.50 1.65
N LYS A 295 17.61 -2.53 2.44
CA LYS A 295 18.42 -3.67 2.00
C LYS A 295 17.51 -4.69 1.33
N PHE A 296 17.81 -5.00 0.08
CA PHE A 296 17.11 -6.00 -0.69
C PHE A 296 18.07 -7.15 -1.03
N ASP A 297 17.89 -8.26 -0.33
CA ASP A 297 18.62 -9.50 -0.57
C ASP A 297 17.68 -10.46 -1.31
N ILE A 298 17.97 -10.70 -2.59
CA ILE A 298 17.15 -11.55 -3.47
C ILE A 298 17.15 -13.00 -2.99
N GLU A 299 18.28 -13.50 -2.48
CA GLU A 299 18.40 -14.88 -2.01
C GLU A 299 17.54 -15.10 -0.77
N GLU A 300 17.63 -14.20 0.20
CA GLU A 300 16.79 -14.26 1.39
C GLU A 300 15.32 -14.09 1.02
N SER A 301 14.99 -13.11 0.17
CA SER A 301 13.61 -12.73 -0.15
C SER A 301 12.82 -13.80 -0.91
N THR A 302 13.50 -14.78 -1.51
CA THR A 302 12.87 -15.89 -2.27
C THR A 302 12.64 -17.14 -1.42
N LYS A 303 13.04 -17.14 -0.15
CA LYS A 303 12.76 -18.24 0.77
C LYS A 303 11.26 -18.30 1.15
N PRO A 304 10.68 -19.49 1.37
CA PRO A 304 9.26 -19.63 1.72
C PRO A 304 8.82 -18.84 2.96
N GLU A 305 9.69 -18.70 3.94
CA GLU A 305 9.48 -17.95 5.18
C GLU A 305 9.55 -16.43 5.01
N SER A 306 10.08 -15.96 3.87
CA SER A 306 10.22 -14.53 3.61
C SER A 306 8.86 -13.87 3.39
N PRO A 307 8.60 -12.67 3.95
CA PRO A 307 7.25 -12.13 4.06
C PRO A 307 6.47 -12.04 2.74
N GLY A 308 7.07 -11.62 1.63
CA GLY A 308 6.38 -11.53 0.34
C GLY A 308 5.91 -12.91 -0.18
N MET A 309 6.74 -13.95 -0.02
CA MET A 309 6.35 -15.34 -0.26
C MET A 309 5.29 -15.79 0.74
N TYR A 310 5.59 -15.65 2.02
CA TYR A 310 4.78 -16.14 3.12
C TYR A 310 3.35 -15.59 3.10
N ILE A 311 3.17 -14.28 2.88
CA ILE A 311 1.86 -13.63 2.75
C ILE A 311 1.09 -14.25 1.58
N THR A 312 1.72 -14.36 0.41
CA THR A 312 1.09 -14.88 -0.82
C THR A 312 0.64 -16.33 -0.65
N TYR A 313 1.52 -17.19 -0.13
CA TYR A 313 1.21 -18.60 0.12
C TYR A 313 0.18 -18.79 1.23
N THR A 314 0.22 -17.96 2.26
CA THR A 314 -0.76 -18.02 3.34
C THR A 314 -2.14 -17.64 2.84
N TYR A 315 -2.26 -16.55 2.08
CA TYR A 315 -3.53 -16.14 1.49
C TYR A 315 -4.15 -17.27 0.65
N ALA A 316 -3.41 -17.80 -0.32
CA ALA A 316 -3.94 -18.84 -1.22
C ALA A 316 -4.32 -20.14 -0.47
N ARG A 317 -3.52 -20.58 0.52
CA ARG A 317 -3.85 -21.76 1.34
C ARG A 317 -5.10 -21.53 2.19
N CYS A 318 -5.20 -20.38 2.85
CA CYS A 318 -6.37 -20.05 3.67
C CYS A 318 -7.63 -19.88 2.82
N LEU A 319 -7.49 -19.31 1.62
CA LEU A 319 -8.57 -19.22 0.64
C LEU A 319 -9.06 -20.61 0.20
N SER A 320 -8.13 -21.50 -0.14
CA SER A 320 -8.45 -22.88 -0.52
C SER A 320 -9.16 -23.63 0.62
N ALA A 321 -8.77 -23.40 1.87
CA ALA A 321 -9.43 -23.99 3.03
C ALA A 321 -10.90 -23.56 3.23
N LEU A 322 -11.30 -22.44 2.59
CA LEU A 322 -12.67 -21.91 2.59
C LEU A 322 -13.48 -22.32 1.36
N SER A 323 -12.85 -22.97 0.37
CA SER A 323 -13.50 -23.38 -0.87
C SER A 323 -14.29 -24.69 -0.72
N ASN A 324 -15.43 -24.78 -1.41
CA ASN A 324 -16.25 -26.00 -1.47
C ASN A 324 -15.79 -26.96 -2.59
N GLU A 325 -16.11 -28.25 -2.47
CA GLU A 325 -15.66 -29.34 -3.37
C GLU A 325 -16.02 -29.15 -4.86
N ASN A 326 -16.99 -28.29 -5.18
CA ASN A 326 -17.48 -28.10 -6.55
C ASN A 326 -16.77 -27.02 -7.37
N HIS A 327 -15.68 -26.42 -6.88
CA HIS A 327 -14.78 -25.47 -7.61
C HIS A 327 -15.42 -24.26 -8.35
N ASN A 328 -16.75 -24.10 -8.34
CA ASN A 328 -17.48 -23.07 -9.09
C ASN A 328 -17.85 -21.84 -8.26
N SER A 329 -17.61 -21.85 -6.95
CA SER A 329 -17.69 -20.66 -6.10
C SER A 329 -16.64 -20.70 -5.00
N VAL A 330 -15.92 -19.59 -4.82
CA VAL A 330 -14.83 -19.42 -3.84
C VAL A 330 -15.29 -19.59 -2.38
N TYR A 331 -16.61 -19.65 -2.12
CA TYR A 331 -17.19 -19.67 -0.77
C TYR A 331 -18.28 -20.72 -0.56
N ASP A 332 -18.39 -21.17 0.69
CA ASP A 332 -19.64 -21.54 1.33
C ASP A 332 -20.66 -20.39 1.19
N PRO A 333 -21.79 -20.57 0.48
CA PRO A 333 -22.79 -19.52 0.27
C PRO A 333 -23.30 -18.87 1.55
N ASP A 334 -23.33 -19.60 2.67
CA ASP A 334 -23.83 -19.11 3.95
C ASP A 334 -22.81 -18.20 4.66
N ILE A 335 -21.50 -18.49 4.52
CA ILE A 335 -20.43 -17.59 5.00
C ILE A 335 -20.41 -16.32 4.15
N LYS A 336 -20.53 -16.45 2.82
CA LYS A 336 -20.63 -15.30 1.92
C LYS A 336 -21.83 -14.43 2.30
N LYS A 337 -23.00 -15.03 2.47
CA LYS A 337 -24.22 -14.33 2.90
C LYS A 337 -24.03 -13.65 4.26
N ALA A 338 -23.40 -14.29 5.24
CA ALA A 338 -23.18 -13.68 6.55
C ALA A 338 -22.14 -12.55 6.56
N LEU A 339 -21.11 -12.64 5.72
CA LEU A 339 -20.19 -11.52 5.48
C LEU A 339 -20.93 -10.33 4.87
N HIS A 340 -21.91 -10.57 3.98
CA HIS A 340 -22.78 -9.52 3.43
C HIS A 340 -23.82 -8.99 4.45
N GLU A 341 -24.53 -9.87 5.18
CA GLU A 341 -25.66 -9.52 6.06
C GLU A 341 -25.25 -8.94 7.42
N ASN A 342 -24.08 -9.31 7.96
CA ASN A 342 -23.57 -8.72 9.21
C ASN A 342 -23.13 -7.26 9.04
N PHE A 343 -23.10 -6.72 7.82
CA PHE A 343 -22.97 -5.27 7.60
C PHE A 343 -24.27 -4.54 7.91
N GLU A 344 -25.41 -5.00 7.39
CA GLU A 344 -26.70 -4.34 7.59
C GLU A 344 -27.23 -4.51 9.02
N LYS A 345 -26.97 -5.66 9.69
CA LYS A 345 -27.54 -5.94 11.02
C LYS A 345 -26.73 -5.42 12.21
N HIS A 346 -25.43 -5.17 12.08
CA HIS A 346 -24.64 -4.52 13.15
C HIS A 346 -24.98 -3.03 13.31
N SER A 347 -25.69 -2.42 12.35
CA SER A 347 -26.29 -1.09 12.53
C SER A 347 -27.31 -1.08 13.69
N TYR A 348 -27.94 -2.22 13.98
CA TYR A 348 -28.92 -2.37 15.07
C TYR A 348 -28.30 -2.65 16.46
N LEU A 349 -26.99 -2.96 16.53
CA LEU A 349 -26.27 -3.17 17.80
C LEU A 349 -25.43 -1.95 18.22
N ASN A 350 -25.29 -0.94 17.35
CA ASN A 350 -24.72 0.35 17.71
C ASN A 350 -25.67 1.08 18.68
N GLY A 351 -25.56 0.77 19.98
CA GLY A 351 -26.28 1.42 21.06
C GLY A 351 -27.16 0.51 21.93
N TYR A 352 -27.19 -0.80 21.70
CA TYR A 352 -27.94 -1.74 22.55
C TYR A 352 -27.00 -2.69 23.30
N THR A 353 -27.10 -2.71 24.64
CA THR A 353 -26.55 -3.77 25.49
C THR A 353 -27.13 -5.13 25.08
N VAL A 354 -26.27 -6.09 24.75
CA VAL A 354 -26.70 -7.47 24.44
C VAL A 354 -27.16 -8.15 25.73
N SER A 355 -28.48 -8.19 25.97
CA SER A 355 -29.04 -8.83 27.17
C SER A 355 -28.90 -10.36 27.14
N GLU A 356 -28.81 -11.01 28.30
CA GLU A 356 -28.75 -12.48 28.41
C GLU A 356 -29.94 -13.16 27.73
N LYS A 357 -31.13 -12.57 27.85
CA LYS A 357 -32.35 -13.04 27.17
C LYS A 357 -32.20 -13.01 25.65
N TRP A 358 -31.61 -11.95 25.10
CA TRP A 358 -31.37 -11.86 23.66
C TRP A 358 -30.32 -12.88 23.18
N LYS A 359 -29.28 -13.15 23.98
CA LYS A 359 -28.31 -14.23 23.68
C LYS A 359 -28.99 -15.61 23.64
N GLU A 360 -29.97 -15.83 24.51
CA GLU A 360 -30.76 -17.05 24.56
C GLU A 360 -31.69 -17.18 23.35
N ASP A 361 -32.36 -16.09 22.97
CA ASP A 361 -33.22 -16.04 21.78
C ASP A 361 -32.42 -16.22 20.47
N ALA A 362 -31.22 -15.62 20.38
CA ALA A 362 -30.35 -15.72 19.21
C ALA A 362 -29.83 -17.15 18.97
N LYS A 363 -29.71 -17.99 20.02
CA LYS A 363 -29.40 -19.44 19.86
C LYS A 363 -30.48 -20.19 19.07
N ASN A 364 -31.71 -19.68 19.07
CA ASN A 364 -32.84 -20.26 18.36
C ASN A 364 -33.03 -19.67 16.95
N TRP A 365 -32.32 -18.59 16.60
CA TRP A 365 -32.33 -18.04 15.25
C TRP A 365 -31.50 -18.92 14.31
N SER A 366 -32.22 -19.69 13.48
CA SER A 366 -31.69 -20.56 12.42
C SER A 366 -30.71 -21.64 12.91
N ARG A 367 -31.21 -22.88 13.07
CA ARG A 367 -30.39 -24.09 13.32
C ARG A 367 -29.27 -24.33 12.28
N LYS A 368 -29.34 -23.70 11.10
CA LYS A 368 -28.34 -23.85 10.04
C LYS A 368 -27.23 -22.79 10.09
N ASN A 369 -27.52 -21.57 10.58
CA ASN A 369 -26.58 -20.44 10.63
C ASN A 369 -26.91 -19.54 11.84
N PRO A 370 -26.45 -19.91 13.05
CA PRO A 370 -26.62 -19.06 14.23
C PRO A 370 -25.80 -17.78 14.08
N MET A 371 -26.11 -16.74 14.85
CA MET A 371 -25.26 -15.55 14.87
C MET A 371 -23.81 -15.93 15.26
N PRO A 372 -22.76 -15.51 14.52
CA PRO A 372 -21.39 -15.99 14.74
C PRO A 372 -20.90 -15.88 16.19
N ALA A 373 -21.30 -14.81 16.89
CA ALA A 373 -20.93 -14.55 18.27
C ALA A 373 -21.40 -15.65 19.27
N ILE A 374 -22.33 -16.52 18.89
CA ILE A 374 -22.91 -17.55 19.76
C ILE A 374 -21.93 -18.71 20.00
N ASP A 375 -21.17 -19.11 18.97
CA ASP A 375 -20.24 -20.23 19.04
C ASP A 375 -18.78 -19.85 18.73
N MET A 376 -18.52 -18.56 18.49
CA MET A 376 -17.19 -17.97 18.37
C MET A 376 -16.47 -17.96 19.72
N SER A 377 -15.24 -18.47 19.74
CA SER A 377 -14.38 -18.39 20.93
C SER A 377 -13.75 -17.01 21.09
N GLN A 378 -13.20 -16.73 22.26
CA GLN A 378 -12.42 -15.51 22.47
C GLN A 378 -11.20 -15.44 21.54
N GLU A 379 -10.57 -16.57 21.24
CA GLU A 379 -9.42 -16.64 20.32
C GLU A 379 -9.83 -16.29 18.87
N ASP A 380 -10.99 -16.78 18.42
CA ASP A 380 -11.57 -16.41 17.12
C ASP A 380 -11.88 -14.89 17.06
N ALA A 381 -12.44 -14.34 18.15
CA ALA A 381 -12.71 -12.91 18.28
C ALA A 381 -11.42 -12.07 18.23
N GLU A 382 -10.33 -12.56 18.82
CA GLU A 382 -9.02 -11.92 18.75
C GLU A 382 -8.36 -12.03 17.37
N LEU A 383 -8.66 -13.06 16.58
CA LEU A 383 -8.21 -13.16 15.19
C LEU A 383 -8.88 -12.08 14.33
N ILE A 384 -10.21 -12.02 14.34
CA ILE A 384 -10.97 -11.03 13.57
C ILE A 384 -10.73 -9.62 14.09
N GLY A 385 -10.67 -9.42 15.41
CA GLY A 385 -10.36 -8.13 16.01
C GLY A 385 -8.95 -7.63 15.67
N PHE A 386 -7.99 -8.54 15.46
CA PHE A 386 -6.66 -8.16 15.00
C PHE A 386 -6.70 -7.79 13.52
N ALA A 387 -7.42 -8.56 12.70
CA ALA A 387 -7.62 -8.27 11.29
C ALA A 387 -8.29 -6.90 11.06
N GLU A 388 -9.27 -6.52 11.89
CA GLU A 388 -9.94 -5.22 11.88
C GLU A 388 -9.00 -4.03 12.14
N GLN A 389 -7.84 -4.25 12.79
CA GLN A 389 -6.82 -3.21 12.95
C GLN A 389 -6.20 -2.79 11.60
N SER A 390 -6.40 -3.56 10.53
CA SER A 390 -6.07 -3.17 9.15
C SER A 390 -6.61 -1.76 8.83
N ASN A 391 -7.80 -1.43 9.31
CA ASN A 391 -8.44 -0.13 9.09
C ASN A 391 -7.63 1.02 9.68
N PHE A 392 -7.02 0.83 10.86
CA PHE A 392 -6.13 1.81 11.48
C PHE A 392 -4.86 2.01 10.64
N TYR A 393 -4.20 0.92 10.24
CA TYR A 393 -2.96 0.99 9.49
C TYR A 393 -3.17 1.55 8.08
N ARG A 394 -4.28 1.19 7.43
CA ARG A 394 -4.73 1.77 6.16
C ARG A 394 -4.89 3.28 6.25
N GLN A 395 -5.65 3.77 7.23
CA GLN A 395 -5.83 5.20 7.46
C GLN A 395 -4.51 5.91 7.74
N LYS A 396 -3.63 5.32 8.56
CA LYS A 396 -2.30 5.86 8.83
C LYS A 396 -1.44 5.96 7.58
N SER A 397 -1.53 4.97 6.69
CA SER A 397 -0.78 4.96 5.43
C SER A 397 -1.27 6.02 4.46
N ILE A 398 -2.58 6.29 4.44
CA ILE A 398 -3.15 7.38 3.65
C ILE A 398 -2.71 8.74 4.21
N GLU A 399 -2.86 8.97 5.52
CA GLU A 399 -2.50 10.23 6.17
C GLU A 399 -1.02 10.61 5.99
N SER A 400 -0.14 9.60 5.98
CA SER A 400 1.32 9.80 5.89
C SER A 400 1.90 9.61 4.50
N LEU A 401 1.07 9.21 3.52
CA LEU A 401 1.46 8.75 2.19
C LEU A 401 2.61 7.71 2.26
N ASP A 402 2.49 6.76 3.19
CA ASP A 402 3.50 5.76 3.50
C ASP A 402 2.87 4.41 3.92
N PRO A 403 2.95 3.36 3.07
CA PRO A 403 2.35 2.07 3.34
C PRO A 403 3.15 1.16 4.28
N SER A 404 4.28 1.60 4.85
CA SER A 404 5.17 0.71 5.60
C SER A 404 4.55 0.07 6.84
N LEU A 405 3.73 0.82 7.57
CA LEU A 405 3.00 0.26 8.72
C LEU A 405 2.00 -0.81 8.27
N LEU A 406 1.28 -0.57 7.17
CA LEU A 406 0.36 -1.54 6.58
C LEU A 406 1.10 -2.79 6.06
N ALA A 407 2.26 -2.62 5.42
CA ALA A 407 3.08 -3.72 4.91
C ALA A 407 3.53 -4.67 6.03
N ASN A 408 4.01 -4.13 7.14
CA ASN A 408 4.41 -4.93 8.30
C ASN A 408 3.21 -5.57 8.98
N PHE A 409 2.10 -4.84 9.15
CA PHE A 409 0.87 -5.41 9.70
C PHE A 409 0.33 -6.55 8.84
N THR A 410 0.39 -6.45 7.52
CA THR A 410 -0.04 -7.50 6.57
C THR A 410 0.71 -8.80 6.80
N ASN A 411 2.02 -8.71 7.04
CA ASN A 411 2.84 -9.87 7.38
C ASN A 411 2.43 -10.50 8.72
N GLU A 412 2.20 -9.68 9.75
CA GLU A 412 1.76 -10.16 11.07
C GLU A 412 0.36 -10.78 11.01
N LEU A 413 -0.56 -10.22 10.21
CA LEU A 413 -1.88 -10.80 9.96
C LEU A 413 -1.77 -12.15 9.26
N ALA A 414 -0.92 -12.27 8.24
CA ALA A 414 -0.66 -13.55 7.60
C ALA A 414 -0.13 -14.59 8.60
N LYS A 415 0.82 -14.22 9.48
CA LYS A 415 1.35 -15.13 10.51
C LYS A 415 0.27 -15.58 11.48
N LYS A 416 -0.55 -14.65 11.98
CA LYS A 416 -1.63 -14.95 12.93
C LYS A 416 -2.70 -15.86 12.30
N LEU A 417 -3.04 -15.61 11.04
CA LEU A 417 -3.99 -16.40 10.27
C LEU A 417 -3.46 -17.82 9.99
N ASN A 418 -2.20 -17.95 9.57
CA ASN A 418 -1.57 -19.25 9.36
C ASN A 418 -1.48 -20.06 10.67
N GLY A 419 -1.22 -19.40 11.80
CA GLY A 419 -1.26 -20.05 13.11
C GLY A 419 -2.64 -20.64 13.43
N HIS A 420 -3.72 -19.91 13.16
CA HIS A 420 -5.08 -20.42 13.30
C HIS A 420 -5.38 -21.57 12.33
N TYR A 421 -4.98 -21.43 11.07
CA TYR A 421 -5.14 -22.46 10.05
C TYR A 421 -4.46 -23.79 10.45
N GLN A 422 -3.28 -23.72 11.06
CA GLN A 422 -2.55 -24.91 11.53
C GLN A 422 -3.19 -25.55 12.76
N LYS A 423 -3.79 -24.74 13.63
CA LYS A 423 -4.39 -25.20 14.89
C LYS A 423 -5.78 -25.81 14.71
N TYR A 424 -6.57 -25.31 13.76
CA TYR A 424 -7.99 -25.66 13.65
C TYR A 424 -8.35 -26.26 12.28
N LYS A 425 -9.24 -27.25 12.29
CA LYS A 425 -9.87 -27.76 11.06
C LYS A 425 -10.97 -26.80 10.61
N ILE A 426 -10.67 -25.95 9.62
CA ILE A 426 -11.59 -24.90 9.15
C ILE A 426 -12.83 -25.48 8.46
N LYS A 427 -12.66 -26.43 7.53
CA LYS A 427 -13.76 -27.01 6.72
C LYS A 427 -14.90 -27.61 7.55
N ASP A 428 -14.56 -28.25 8.67
CA ASP A 428 -15.53 -28.89 9.58
C ASP A 428 -15.69 -28.10 10.90
N GLY A 429 -15.16 -26.88 10.92
CA GLY A 429 -15.20 -26.01 12.09
C GLY A 429 -16.62 -25.53 12.42
N LYS A 430 -16.76 -25.08 13.68
CA LYS A 430 -17.93 -24.31 14.14
C LYS A 430 -18.16 -23.07 13.28
N TYR A 431 -19.39 -22.55 13.30
CA TYR A 431 -19.78 -21.45 12.43
C TYR A 431 -19.00 -20.16 12.76
N GLY A 432 -18.85 -19.82 14.04
CA GLY A 432 -18.07 -18.68 14.52
C GLY A 432 -16.59 -18.73 14.12
N LEU A 433 -15.95 -19.90 14.20
CA LEU A 433 -14.57 -20.12 13.73
C LEU A 433 -14.45 -19.87 12.22
N LYS A 434 -15.33 -20.48 11.43
CA LYS A 434 -15.36 -20.30 9.97
C LYS A 434 -15.57 -18.84 9.59
N PHE A 435 -16.48 -18.15 10.28
CA PHE A 435 -16.75 -16.74 10.08
C PHE A 435 -15.54 -15.86 10.41
N ALA A 436 -14.92 -16.05 11.58
CA ALA A 436 -13.73 -15.29 11.98
C ALA A 436 -12.58 -15.50 10.97
N PHE A 437 -12.34 -16.76 10.58
CA PHE A 437 -11.31 -17.11 9.62
C PHE A 437 -11.57 -16.48 8.23
N ALA A 438 -12.79 -16.60 7.71
CA ALA A 438 -13.17 -16.02 6.42
C ALA A 438 -13.05 -14.49 6.41
N ASN A 439 -13.48 -13.83 7.49
CA ASN A 439 -13.37 -12.39 7.64
C ASN A 439 -11.90 -11.94 7.68
N SER A 440 -11.04 -12.65 8.41
CA SER A 440 -9.60 -12.36 8.46
C SER A 440 -8.89 -12.62 7.14
N VAL A 441 -9.29 -13.64 6.36
CA VAL A 441 -8.82 -13.85 4.98
C VAL A 441 -9.21 -12.65 4.09
N ALA A 442 -10.43 -12.13 4.23
CA ALA A 442 -10.89 -10.97 3.47
C ALA A 442 -10.08 -9.71 3.81
N HIS A 443 -9.78 -9.47 5.09
CA HIS A 443 -8.89 -8.39 5.53
C HIS A 443 -7.46 -8.56 5.00
N LEU A 444 -6.91 -9.78 5.02
CA LEU A 444 -5.59 -10.05 4.44
C LEU A 444 -5.57 -9.73 2.94
N ARG A 445 -6.61 -10.13 2.20
CA ARG A 445 -6.79 -9.79 0.78
C ARG A 445 -6.83 -8.28 0.57
N ARG A 446 -7.61 -7.55 1.38
CA ARG A 446 -7.70 -6.08 1.30
C ARG A 446 -6.32 -5.44 1.51
N CYS A 447 -5.61 -5.85 2.56
CA CYS A 447 -4.26 -5.35 2.84
C CYS A 447 -3.30 -5.62 1.67
N MET A 448 -3.31 -6.82 1.09
CA MET A 448 -2.50 -7.14 -0.09
C MET A 448 -2.83 -6.23 -1.28
N LEU A 449 -4.13 -6.02 -1.57
CA LEU A 449 -4.56 -5.13 -2.65
C LEU A 449 -4.17 -3.67 -2.39
N ASP A 450 -4.33 -3.17 -1.17
CA ASP A 450 -3.94 -1.82 -0.76
C ASP A 450 -2.41 -1.61 -0.89
N LEU A 451 -1.60 -2.67 -0.73
CA LEU A 451 -0.16 -2.64 -1.00
C LEU A 451 0.18 -2.71 -2.50
N GLY A 452 -0.79 -2.98 -3.37
CA GLY A 452 -0.54 -3.25 -4.78
C GLY A 452 -0.03 -4.66 -5.06
N MET A 453 -0.15 -5.59 -4.12
CA MET A 453 0.15 -7.01 -4.31
C MET A 453 -1.01 -7.72 -5.04
N PHE A 454 -0.68 -8.78 -5.76
CA PHE A 454 -1.67 -9.69 -6.33
C PHE A 454 -2.14 -10.72 -5.31
N CYS A 455 -3.38 -11.17 -5.46
CA CYS A 455 -4.03 -12.15 -4.58
C CYS A 455 -4.31 -13.46 -5.35
N PRO A 456 -3.30 -14.30 -5.63
CA PRO A 456 -3.50 -15.54 -6.39
C PRO A 456 -4.37 -16.53 -5.61
N THR A 457 -5.13 -17.34 -6.33
CA THR A 457 -6.02 -18.36 -5.74
C THR A 457 -5.32 -19.71 -5.54
N GLU A 458 -4.17 -19.93 -6.17
CA GLU A 458 -3.37 -21.15 -6.09
C GLU A 458 -1.89 -20.80 -6.00
N VAL A 459 -1.11 -21.63 -5.29
CA VAL A 459 0.33 -21.45 -5.02
C VAL A 459 1.09 -22.77 -5.00
#